data_AF-A0A0L8HHR4-F1
#
_entry.id   AF-A0A0L8HHR4-F1
#
_cell.length_a   1.000
_cell.length_b   1.000
_cell.length_c   1.000
_cell.angle_alpha   90.00
_cell.angle_beta   90.00
_cell.angle_gamma   90.00
#
_symmetry.space_group_name_H-M   'P 1'
#
loop_
_entity.id
_entity.type
_entity.pdbx_description
1 polymer ?
#
loop_
_entity_poly.entity_id
_entity_poly.type
_entity_poly.pdbx_seq_one_letter_code
_entity_poly.pdbx_strand_id
1 'polypeptide(L)'
;ASKIEIFVGDIPENEPLDLKNVRYVCLGYISLANNEKTDFRVRELKSVHVDATGMFLKLNLHKNYINKYNLYNQISVVAINIIGDKLQEDSTPVMDPEETQSQDKESPLAGFNRPDYISPLDDLAFDMYQDPGVAQLIRKLEKKKQEAVLRE
;
A
#
# COMPACT_ATOMS: atom_id res chain seq x y z
N ALA A 1 -3.64 -14.30 -12.07
CA ALA A 1 -4.89 -13.89 -12.76
C ALA A 1 -4.52 -13.28 -14.11
N SER A 2 -5.31 -13.53 -15.16
CA SER A 2 -5.10 -12.93 -16.48
C SER A 2 -5.41 -11.44 -16.51
N LYS A 3 -6.33 -11.00 -15.64
CA LYS A 3 -6.70 -9.60 -15.43
C LYS A 3 -7.03 -9.37 -13.95
N ILE A 4 -6.57 -8.28 -13.39
CA ILE A 4 -6.90 -7.80 -12.05
C ILE A 4 -7.40 -6.38 -12.24
N GLU A 5 -8.67 -6.12 -11.98
CA GLU A 5 -9.22 -4.76 -11.99
C GLU A 5 -9.05 -4.14 -10.61
N ILE A 6 -8.72 -2.85 -10.60
CA ILE A 6 -8.42 -2.09 -9.40
C ILE A 6 -9.48 -1.00 -9.25
N PHE A 7 -10.07 -0.95 -8.06
CA PHE A 7 -11.07 0.04 -7.69
C PHE A 7 -10.68 0.69 -6.37
N VAL A 8 -10.86 1.99 -6.27
CA VAL A 8 -10.77 2.74 -5.02
C VAL A 8 -12.14 3.38 -4.76
N GLY A 9 -12.54 3.43 -3.50
CA GLY A 9 -13.83 4.00 -3.14
C GLY A 9 -13.87 4.54 -1.72
N ASP A 10 -14.85 5.40 -1.52
CA ASP A 10 -15.16 6.03 -0.25
C ASP A 10 -16.64 5.86 0.10
N ILE A 11 -16.95 6.08 1.36
CA ILE A 11 -18.32 6.16 1.83
C ILE A 11 -18.69 7.65 1.91
N PRO A 12 -19.81 8.07 1.31
CA PRO A 12 -20.30 9.43 1.47
C PRO A 12 -20.53 9.77 2.94
N GLU A 13 -20.22 11.00 3.36
CA GLU A 13 -20.32 11.46 4.76
C GLU A 13 -21.70 11.24 5.41
N ASN A 14 -22.77 11.19 4.60
CA ASN A 14 -24.14 11.01 5.05
C ASN A 14 -24.55 9.54 5.28
N GLU A 15 -23.67 8.59 5.00
CA GLU A 15 -23.96 7.16 5.08
C GLU A 15 -23.12 6.49 6.17
N PRO A 16 -23.66 5.45 6.85
CA PRO A 16 -22.90 4.74 7.87
C PRO A 16 -21.71 3.99 7.24
N LEU A 17 -20.66 3.80 8.04
CA LEU A 17 -19.45 3.05 7.70
C LEU A 17 -19.76 1.56 7.48
N ASP A 18 -20.27 1.21 6.30
CA ASP A 18 -20.54 -0.15 5.83
C ASP A 18 -19.95 -0.32 4.41
N LEU A 19 -19.30 -1.47 4.16
CA LEU A 19 -18.77 -1.87 2.86
C LEU A 19 -19.81 -1.79 1.72
N LYS A 20 -21.10 -1.94 2.03
CA LYS A 20 -22.19 -1.84 1.05
C LYS A 20 -22.43 -0.41 0.53
N ASN A 21 -22.04 0.58 1.32
CA ASN A 21 -22.24 2.01 1.02
C ASN A 21 -21.05 2.60 0.24
N VAL A 22 -20.00 1.81 0.03
CA VAL A 22 -18.79 2.26 -0.66
C VAL A 22 -19.09 2.50 -2.14
N ARG A 23 -18.77 3.70 -2.59
CA ARG A 23 -18.86 4.09 -4.00
C ARG A 23 -17.50 3.91 -4.66
N TYR A 24 -17.36 2.80 -5.40
CA TYR A 24 -16.13 2.44 -6.07
C TYR A 24 -15.99 3.13 -7.44
N VAL A 25 -14.80 3.66 -7.70
CA VAL A 25 -14.35 4.13 -9.01
C VAL A 25 -13.35 3.13 -9.58
N CYS A 26 -13.57 2.70 -10.83
CA CYS A 26 -12.63 1.82 -11.52
C CYS A 26 -11.43 2.64 -12.01
N LEU A 27 -10.24 2.28 -11.55
CA LEU A 27 -9.00 2.94 -11.94
C LEU A 27 -8.38 2.29 -13.17
N GLY A 28 -8.76 1.05 -13.46
CA GLY A 28 -8.27 0.29 -14.60
C GLY A 28 -7.96 -1.15 -14.23
N TYR A 29 -7.05 -1.76 -14.99
CA TYR A 29 -6.67 -3.14 -14.77
C TYR A 29 -5.19 -3.39 -15.05
N ILE A 30 -4.67 -4.44 -14.42
CA ILE A 30 -3.33 -4.96 -14.66
C ILE A 30 -3.45 -6.42 -15.06
N SER A 31 -2.54 -6.86 -15.93
CA SER A 31 -2.37 -8.28 -16.25
C SER A 31 -1.05 -8.77 -15.69
N LEU A 32 -1.08 -9.97 -15.11
CA LEU A 32 0.12 -10.74 -14.80
C LEU A 32 0.48 -11.60 -16.02
N ALA A 33 1.73 -12.03 -16.14
CA ALA A 33 2.25 -12.87 -17.20
C ALA A 33 1.82 -14.33 -17.03
N ASN A 34 1.68 -15.03 -18.17
CA ASN A 34 1.59 -16.48 -18.19
C ASN A 34 2.98 -17.08 -17.89
N ASN A 35 3.05 -17.98 -16.92
CA ASN A 35 4.30 -18.63 -16.49
C ASN A 35 4.48 -20.06 -17.06
N GLU A 36 3.70 -20.46 -18.07
CA GLU A 36 3.77 -21.76 -18.75
C GLU A 36 5.18 -22.11 -19.25
N LYS A 37 5.92 -21.12 -19.79
CA LYS A 37 7.31 -21.30 -20.26
C LYS A 37 8.31 -21.70 -19.16
N THR A 38 7.90 -21.59 -17.90
CA THR A 38 8.73 -21.88 -16.71
C THR A 38 8.22 -23.08 -15.93
N ASP A 39 7.44 -23.96 -16.58
CA ASP A 39 6.73 -25.07 -15.93
C ASP A 39 5.86 -24.62 -14.74
N PHE A 40 5.26 -23.43 -14.86
CA PHE A 40 4.39 -22.83 -13.84
C PHE A 40 5.08 -22.57 -12.48
N ARG A 41 6.42 -22.53 -12.43
CA ARG A 41 7.18 -22.37 -11.19
C ARG A 41 7.42 -20.90 -10.81
N VAL A 42 7.56 -20.04 -11.81
CA VAL A 42 7.87 -18.62 -11.58
C VAL A 42 6.64 -17.87 -11.07
N ARG A 43 6.88 -16.98 -10.11
CA ARG A 43 5.91 -16.01 -9.58
C ARG A 43 6.27 -14.63 -10.12
N GLU A 44 5.27 -13.80 -10.33
CA GLU A 44 5.47 -12.40 -10.73
C GLU A 44 5.12 -11.49 -9.55
N LEU A 45 6.01 -10.55 -9.26
CA LEU A 45 5.73 -9.39 -8.43
C LEU A 45 5.57 -8.19 -9.37
N LYS A 46 4.44 -7.48 -9.26
CA LYS A 46 4.13 -6.34 -10.11
C LYS A 46 3.70 -5.16 -9.26
N SER A 47 4.42 -4.04 -9.41
CA SER A 47 4.13 -2.78 -8.73
C SER A 47 3.55 -1.78 -9.72
N VAL A 48 2.53 -1.04 -9.31
CA VAL A 48 1.83 -0.04 -10.12
C VAL A 48 1.55 1.18 -9.26
N HIS A 49 1.87 2.35 -9.78
CA HIS A 49 1.53 3.63 -9.15
C HIS A 49 0.11 4.00 -9.56
N VAL A 50 -0.68 4.39 -8.57
CA VAL A 50 -2.08 4.76 -8.74
C VAL A 50 -2.26 6.12 -8.08
N ASP A 51 -2.66 7.11 -8.86
CA ASP A 51 -3.04 8.42 -8.35
C ASP A 51 -4.53 8.38 -7.98
N ALA A 52 -4.81 7.93 -6.75
CA ALA A 52 -6.16 7.85 -6.22
C ALA A 52 -6.16 8.00 -4.71
N THR A 53 -7.22 8.62 -4.18
CA THR A 53 -7.50 8.73 -2.76
C THR A 53 -8.76 7.96 -2.44
N GLY A 54 -8.74 7.21 -1.35
CA GLY A 54 -9.94 6.62 -0.77
C GLY A 54 -9.65 5.63 0.34
N MET A 55 -10.70 5.30 1.10
CA MET A 55 -10.64 4.45 2.29
C MET A 55 -10.69 2.96 1.95
N PHE A 56 -11.28 2.59 0.81
CA PHE A 56 -11.43 1.19 0.41
C PHE A 56 -10.73 0.89 -0.91
N LEU A 57 -9.92 -0.17 -0.90
CA LEU A 57 -9.39 -0.80 -2.09
C LEU A 57 -10.17 -2.07 -2.40
N LYS A 58 -10.59 -2.24 -3.65
CA LYS A 58 -11.20 -3.48 -4.15
C LYS A 58 -10.42 -3.99 -5.35
N LEU A 59 -10.07 -5.28 -5.30
CA LEU A 59 -9.37 -5.99 -6.37
C LEU A 59 -10.27 -7.09 -6.91
N ASN A 60 -10.62 -7.01 -8.20
CA ASN A 60 -11.36 -8.08 -8.87
C ASN A 60 -10.39 -8.93 -9.67
N LEU A 61 -10.15 -10.16 -9.23
CA LEU A 61 -9.30 -11.13 -9.92
C LEU A 61 -10.13 -11.94 -10.90
N HIS A 62 -9.83 -11.79 -12.18
CA HIS A 62 -10.45 -12.55 -13.27
C HIS A 62 -9.69 -13.85 -13.52
N LYS A 63 -10.19 -14.65 -14.49
CA LYS A 63 -9.72 -15.98 -14.91
C LYS A 63 -8.22 -16.25 -14.71
N ASN A 64 -7.87 -17.45 -14.22
CA ASN A 64 -6.51 -17.96 -14.21
C ASN A 64 -5.95 -18.20 -15.63
N TYR A 65 -4.63 -18.27 -15.76
CA TYR A 65 -4.00 -18.85 -16.95
C TYR A 65 -4.21 -20.36 -16.97
N ILE A 66 -4.31 -20.94 -18.18
CA ILE A 66 -4.43 -22.39 -18.36
C ILE A 66 -3.21 -23.04 -17.71
N ASN A 67 -3.44 -23.95 -16.78
CA ASN A 67 -2.39 -24.64 -16.07
C ASN A 67 -2.86 -26.08 -15.81
N LYS A 68 -2.12 -27.05 -16.35
CA LYS A 68 -2.43 -28.49 -16.22
C LYS A 68 -2.48 -28.99 -14.77
N TYR A 69 -1.82 -28.29 -13.85
CA TYR A 69 -1.83 -28.61 -12.43
C TYR A 69 -2.99 -27.93 -11.67
N ASN A 70 -3.66 -26.95 -12.27
CA ASN A 70 -4.78 -26.22 -11.67
C ASN A 70 -6.13 -26.73 -12.20
N LEU A 71 -6.53 -27.91 -11.73
CA LEU A 71 -7.74 -28.61 -12.19
C LEU A 71 -9.04 -27.84 -11.92
N TYR A 72 -9.02 -26.93 -10.93
CA TYR A 72 -10.20 -26.21 -10.46
C TYR A 72 -10.21 -24.73 -10.85
N ASN A 73 -9.32 -24.30 -11.76
CA ASN A 73 -9.25 -22.91 -12.23
C ASN A 73 -9.12 -21.87 -11.11
N GLN A 74 -8.43 -22.24 -10.03
CA GLN A 74 -8.24 -21.37 -8.87
C GLN A 74 -7.24 -20.25 -9.18
N ILE A 75 -7.38 -19.14 -8.47
CA ILE A 75 -6.43 -18.03 -8.51
C ILE A 75 -5.86 -17.90 -7.11
N SER A 76 -4.53 -17.85 -7.01
CA SER A 76 -3.82 -17.63 -5.76
C SER A 76 -3.08 -16.31 -5.80
N VAL A 77 -3.14 -15.59 -4.69
CA VAL A 77 -2.37 -14.37 -4.43
C VAL A 77 -1.47 -14.68 -3.24
N VAL A 78 -0.17 -14.44 -3.41
CA VAL A 78 0.81 -14.72 -2.35
C VAL A 78 0.85 -13.58 -1.34
N ALA A 79 0.92 -12.35 -1.84
CA ALA A 79 0.99 -11.15 -1.02
C ALA A 79 0.50 -9.93 -1.82
N ILE A 80 0.05 -8.91 -1.09
CA ILE A 80 -0.33 -7.59 -1.59
C ILE A 80 0.37 -6.58 -0.70
N ASN A 81 1.01 -5.59 -1.31
CA ASN A 81 1.57 -4.45 -0.60
C ASN A 81 0.94 -3.16 -1.12
N ILE A 82 0.48 -2.32 -0.21
CA ILE A 82 -0.17 -1.04 -0.52
C ILE A 82 0.63 0.01 0.21
N ILE A 83 1.17 0.95 -0.55
CA ILE A 83 1.99 2.06 -0.05
C ILE A 83 1.30 3.35 -0.46
N GLY A 84 1.09 4.23 0.51
CA GLY A 84 0.47 5.53 0.30
C GLY A 84 0.50 6.33 1.59
N ASP A 85 0.15 7.61 1.49
CA ASP A 85 0.05 8.50 2.63
C ASP A 85 -1.34 8.46 3.25
N LYS A 86 -1.42 8.71 4.55
CA LYS A 86 -2.71 8.91 5.23
C LYS A 86 -3.29 10.25 4.78
N LEU A 87 -4.58 10.26 4.44
CA LEU A 87 -5.31 11.50 4.26
C LEU A 87 -5.32 12.22 5.63
N GLN A 88 -4.82 13.45 5.69
CA GLN A 88 -4.94 14.27 6.90
C GLN A 88 -6.44 14.48 7.14
N GLU A 89 -6.91 14.12 8.34
CA GLU A 89 -8.18 14.64 8.80
C GLU A 89 -7.97 16.13 9.00
N ASP A 90 -8.71 16.96 8.25
CA ASP A 90 -8.75 18.40 8.49
C ASP A 90 -9.12 18.60 9.95
N SER A 91 -8.12 18.90 10.77
CA SER A 91 -8.28 19.11 12.19
C SER A 91 -9.21 20.31 12.35
N THR A 92 -10.44 20.05 12.77
CA THR A 92 -11.31 21.11 13.29
C THR A 92 -10.53 21.82 14.40
N PRO A 93 -10.30 23.14 14.33
CA PRO A 93 -9.64 23.85 15.41
C PRO A 93 -10.62 23.92 16.58
N VAL A 94 -10.58 22.93 17.46
CA VAL A 94 -11.26 23.03 18.75
C VAL A 94 -10.43 24.00 19.59
N MET A 95 -10.90 25.25 19.64
CA MET A 95 -10.41 26.25 20.57
C MET A 95 -10.76 25.81 22.00
N ASP A 96 -9.80 25.25 22.72
CA ASP A 96 -9.81 25.25 24.20
C ASP A 96 -8.61 26.07 24.68
N PRO A 97 -8.82 27.22 25.32
CA PRO A 97 -7.76 27.98 25.97
C PRO A 97 -7.66 27.53 27.42
N GLU A 98 -6.70 26.67 27.73
CA GLU A 98 -5.87 26.71 28.96
C GLU A 98 -5.11 25.39 29.19
N GLU A 99 -3.77 25.51 29.14
CA GLU A 99 -2.78 24.68 29.82
C GLU A 99 -2.50 23.25 29.30
N THR A 100 -1.28 22.72 29.14
CA THR A 100 0.10 23.19 29.29
C THR A 100 1.05 22.04 28.84
N GLN A 101 2.10 22.40 28.08
CA GLN A 101 3.42 21.77 27.92
C GLN A 101 3.69 20.55 27.00
N SER A 102 4.58 20.86 26.05
CA SER A 102 5.60 20.01 25.40
C SER A 102 5.13 18.92 24.45
N GLN A 103 4.93 19.30 23.19
CA GLN A 103 5.46 18.56 22.04
C GLN A 103 5.69 19.56 20.91
N ASP A 104 6.87 19.44 20.29
CA ASP A 104 7.40 20.38 19.31
C ASP A 104 6.40 20.66 18.20
N LYS A 105 6.21 21.95 17.94
CA LYS A 105 5.41 22.46 16.84
C LYS A 105 6.00 21.93 15.54
N GLU A 106 5.35 20.91 14.97
CA GLU A 106 5.51 20.58 13.56
C GLU A 106 5.26 21.86 12.75
N SER A 107 6.26 22.21 11.95
CA SER A 107 6.22 23.36 11.05
C SER A 107 4.96 23.29 10.17
N PRO A 108 4.14 24.37 10.08
CA PRO A 108 2.89 24.40 9.30
C PRO A 108 3.12 24.40 7.77
N LEU A 109 4.30 24.00 7.31
CA LEU A 109 4.72 23.86 5.92
C LEU A 109 4.98 22.39 5.50
N ALA A 110 4.80 21.42 6.41
CA ALA A 110 5.05 20.00 6.13
C ALA A 110 3.99 19.33 5.22
N GLY A 111 2.92 20.04 4.83
CA GLY A 111 1.85 19.52 3.99
C GLY A 111 2.08 19.67 2.47
N PHE A 112 3.12 20.38 2.02
CA PHE A 112 3.28 20.74 0.61
C PHE A 112 4.50 20.15 -0.10
N ASN A 113 5.32 19.34 0.56
CA ASN A 113 6.53 18.74 -0.04
C ASN A 113 6.92 17.40 0.61
N ARG A 114 6.10 16.35 0.49
CA ARG A 114 6.66 14.99 0.42
C ARG A 114 6.71 14.58 -1.04
N PRO A 115 7.81 14.82 -1.76
CA PRO A 115 7.99 14.24 -3.07
C PRO A 115 8.21 12.74 -2.87
N ASP A 116 7.26 11.92 -3.31
CA ASP A 116 7.41 10.59 -3.93
C ASP A 116 8.46 9.61 -3.35
N TYR A 117 8.85 9.73 -2.08
CA TYR A 117 9.88 8.87 -1.50
C TYR A 117 9.23 7.69 -0.78
N ILE A 118 9.09 6.60 -1.52
CA ILE A 118 8.80 5.29 -0.95
C ILE A 118 10.11 4.68 -0.49
N SER A 119 10.22 4.39 0.80
CA SER A 119 11.40 3.71 1.35
C SER A 119 11.53 2.32 0.69
N PRO A 120 12.70 1.95 0.16
CA PRO A 120 12.92 0.60 -0.37
C PRO A 120 12.69 -0.51 0.67
N LEU A 121 12.72 -0.20 1.97
CA LEU A 121 12.47 -1.15 3.06
C LEU A 121 10.98 -1.46 3.28
N ASP A 122 10.11 -0.60 2.74
CA ASP A 122 8.64 -0.74 2.80
C ASP A 122 8.09 -1.47 1.56
N ASP A 123 8.91 -1.64 0.52
CA ASP A 123 8.56 -2.45 -0.65
C ASP A 123 8.63 -3.94 -0.31
N LEU A 124 7.62 -4.69 -0.74
CA LEU A 124 7.52 -6.14 -0.55
C LEU A 124 8.64 -6.89 -1.25
N ALA A 125 9.20 -6.31 -2.32
CA ALA A 125 10.38 -6.85 -2.97
C ALA A 125 11.52 -7.07 -1.97
N PHE A 126 11.70 -6.16 -1.01
CA PHE A 126 12.76 -6.25 0.00
C PHE A 126 12.64 -7.53 0.83
N ASP A 127 11.45 -7.81 1.37
CA ASP A 127 11.20 -9.01 2.18
C ASP A 127 11.19 -10.30 1.34
N MET A 128 10.96 -10.21 0.03
CA MET A 128 10.93 -11.40 -0.86
C MET A 128 12.31 -11.85 -1.33
N TYR A 129 13.27 -10.94 -1.47
CA TYR A 129 14.62 -11.26 -1.94
C TYR A 129 15.64 -11.43 -0.83
N GLN A 130 15.33 -10.99 0.39
CA GLN A 130 16.25 -11.07 1.52
C GLN A 130 15.89 -12.16 2.52
N ASP A 131 16.93 -12.66 3.20
CA ASP A 131 16.74 -13.50 4.38
C ASP A 131 16.06 -12.69 5.50
N PRO A 132 15.08 -13.24 6.21
CA PRO A 132 14.36 -12.52 7.27
C PRO A 132 15.27 -11.93 8.36
N GLY A 133 16.35 -12.63 8.73
CA GLY A 133 17.31 -12.13 9.73
C GLY A 133 18.11 -10.93 9.23
N VAL A 134 18.53 -10.97 7.96
CA VAL A 134 19.24 -9.86 7.31
C VAL A 134 18.32 -8.65 7.14
N ALA A 135 17.08 -8.86 6.69
CA ALA A 135 16.09 -7.81 6.52
C ALA A 135 15.83 -7.06 7.85
N GLN A 136 15.70 -7.79 8.96
CA GLN A 136 15.54 -7.20 10.29
C GLN A 136 16.77 -6.40 10.72
N LEU A 137 17.98 -6.92 10.46
CA LEU A 137 19.21 -6.22 10.79
C LEU A 137 19.33 -4.90 10.00
N ILE A 138 19.01 -4.90 8.71
CA ILE A 138 19.04 -3.70 7.86
C ILE A 138 18.03 -2.66 8.38
N ARG A 139 16.79 -3.06 8.70
CA ARG A 139 15.79 -2.16 9.30
C ARG A 139 16.29 -1.53 10.60
N LYS A 140 16.94 -2.33 11.45
CA LYS A 140 17.53 -1.84 12.72
C LYS A 140 18.66 -0.84 12.48
N LEU A 141 19.51 -1.07 11.47
CA LEU A 141 20.59 -0.17 11.10
C LEU A 141 20.05 1.14 10.52
N GLU A 142 19.04 1.08 9.66
CA GLU A 142 18.41 2.27 9.08
C GLU A 142 17.76 3.15 10.16
N LYS A 143 17.05 2.54 11.11
CA LYS A 143 16.48 3.27 12.25
C LYS A 143 17.57 4.00 13.06
N LYS A 144 18.68 3.33 13.35
CA LYS A 144 19.82 3.95 14.05
C LYS A 144 20.46 5.08 13.24
N LYS A 145 20.57 4.93 11.92
CA LYS A 145 21.07 5.97 11.02
C LYS A 145 20.18 7.22 11.11
N GLN A 146 18.86 7.05 11.03
CA GLN A 146 17.89 8.14 11.14
C GLN A 146 17.97 8.82 12.51
N GLU A 147 18.02 8.05 13.61
CA GLU A 147 18.18 8.60 14.96
C GLU A 147 19.48 9.39 15.14
N ALA A 148 20.58 8.97 14.50
CA ALA A 148 21.85 9.68 14.56
C ALA A 148 21.79 11.01 13.79
N VAL A 149 21.21 11.00 12.58
CA VAL A 149 21.02 12.21 11.76
C VAL A 149 20.14 13.24 12.47
N LEU A 150 19.13 12.82 13.22
CA LEU A 150 18.26 13.73 13.98
C LEU A 150 18.93 14.36 15.21
N ARG A 151 20.04 13.78 15.69
CA ARG A 151 20.78 14.30 16.85
C ARG A 151 21.92 15.26 16.47
N GLU A 152 22.24 15.35 15.18
CA GLU A 152 23.21 16.29 14.61
C GLU A 152 22.51 17.58 14.19
#